data_AF-A0A6I1L1Y9-F1
#
_entry.id   AF-A0A6I1L1Y9-F1
#
_cell.length_a   1.000
_cell.length_b   1.000
_cell.length_c   1.000
_cell.angle_alpha   90.00
_cell.angle_beta   90.00
_cell.angle_gamma   90.00
#
_symmetry.space_group_name_H-M   'P 1'
#
loop_
_entity.id
_entity.type
_entity.pdbx_description
1 polymer ?
#
loop_
_entity_poly.entity_id
_entity_poly.type
_entity_poly.pdbx_seq_one_letter_code
_entity_poly.pdbx_strand_id
1 'polypeptide(L)'
;MSDDAKRWKEKYLKSIEQQDKLERRWAALLDLLRRGLVRSTLAAEGTDRAVDQCMKEMRDVIRTDDMDAALAALLPRLEKAALDSEQRRETRVEQISTALTALVTQLQTLPLELLSNLVYESVRRHSYLTHPAPVPRP
;
A
#
# COMPACT_ATOMS: atom_id res chain seq x y z
N MET A 1 -27.65 -55.86 -29.85
CA MET A 1 -26.97 -54.54 -29.90
C MET A 1 -26.09 -54.44 -28.68
N SER A 2 -24.77 -54.30 -28.91
CA SER A 2 -23.70 -54.88 -28.09
C SER A 2 -23.52 -54.26 -26.70
N ASP A 3 -23.29 -55.10 -25.70
CA ASP A 3 -23.05 -54.74 -24.30
C ASP A 3 -21.85 -53.77 -24.15
N ASP A 4 -20.90 -53.87 -25.07
CA ASP A 4 -19.77 -52.93 -25.17
C ASP A 4 -20.23 -51.49 -25.42
N ALA A 5 -21.25 -51.27 -26.25
CA ALA A 5 -21.77 -49.94 -26.52
C ALA A 5 -22.38 -49.30 -25.26
N LYS A 6 -23.01 -50.12 -24.40
CA LYS A 6 -23.52 -49.66 -23.10
C LYS A 6 -22.38 -49.32 -22.14
N ARG A 7 -21.34 -50.16 -22.09
CA ARG A 7 -20.16 -49.96 -21.23
C ARG A 7 -19.36 -48.72 -21.60
N TRP A 8 -19.16 -48.46 -22.90
CA TRP A 8 -18.50 -47.24 -23.37
C TRP A 8 -19.34 -45.99 -23.12
N LYS A 9 -20.66 -46.07 -23.31
CA LYS A 9 -21.59 -44.97 -22.97
C LYS A 9 -21.53 -44.62 -21.49
N GLU A 10 -21.54 -45.62 -20.62
CA GLU A 10 -21.46 -45.41 -19.17
C GLU A 10 -20.10 -44.83 -18.75
N LYS A 11 -19.00 -45.30 -19.35
CA LYS A 11 -17.66 -44.74 -19.13
C LYS A 11 -17.57 -43.28 -19.58
N TYR A 12 -18.14 -42.96 -20.74
CA TYR A 12 -18.16 -41.60 -21.26
C TYR A 12 -18.99 -40.67 -20.37
N LEU A 13 -20.16 -41.12 -19.92
CA LEU A 13 -21.00 -40.36 -18.99
C LEU A 13 -20.28 -40.08 -17.67
N LYS A 14 -19.62 -41.11 -17.10
CA LYS A 14 -18.80 -40.95 -15.89
C LYS A 14 -17.63 -39.98 -16.10
N SER A 15 -17.01 -39.98 -17.28
CA SER A 15 -15.92 -39.04 -17.61
C SER A 15 -16.41 -37.60 -17.68
N ILE A 16 -17.58 -37.36 -18.29
CA ILE A 16 -18.20 -36.03 -18.35
C ILE A 16 -18.53 -35.54 -16.94
N GLU A 17 -19.18 -36.37 -16.13
CA GLU A 17 -19.50 -36.01 -14.74
C GLU A 17 -18.26 -35.66 -13.90
N GLN A 18 -17.12 -36.33 -14.17
CA GLN A 18 -15.85 -36.01 -13.53
C GLN A 18 -15.27 -34.68 -14.04
N GLN A 19 -15.34 -34.42 -15.34
CA GLN A 19 -14.90 -33.16 -15.94
C GLN A 19 -15.73 -31.98 -15.40
N ASP A 20 -17.06 -32.08 -15.38
CA ASP A 20 -17.93 -31.05 -14.82
C ASP A 20 -17.60 -30.73 -13.35
N LYS A 21 -17.29 -31.75 -12.55
CA LYS A 21 -16.87 -31.57 -11.15
C LYS A 21 -15.54 -30.83 -11.04
N LEU A 22 -14.57 -31.17 -11.89
CA LEU A 22 -13.28 -30.49 -11.94
C LEU A 22 -13.44 -29.04 -12.37
N GLU A 23 -14.21 -28.78 -13.43
CA GLU A 23 -14.49 -27.43 -13.92
C GLU A 23 -15.14 -26.55 -12.85
N ARG A 24 -16.15 -27.07 -12.13
CA ARG A 24 -16.78 -26.37 -11.01
C ARG A 24 -15.78 -26.05 -9.88
N ARG A 25 -14.89 -26.99 -9.57
CA ARG A 25 -13.87 -26.79 -8.53
C ARG A 25 -12.85 -25.74 -8.95
N TRP A 26 -12.41 -25.76 -10.20
CA TRP A 26 -11.47 -24.77 -10.74
C TRP A 26 -12.10 -23.39 -10.79
N ALA A 27 -13.36 -23.28 -11.22
CA ALA A 27 -14.10 -22.01 -11.18
C ALA A 27 -14.20 -21.45 -9.75
N ALA A 28 -14.50 -22.30 -8.75
CA ALA A 28 -14.55 -21.88 -7.36
C ALA A 28 -13.19 -21.42 -6.82
N LEU A 29 -12.10 -22.11 -7.20
CA LEU A 29 -10.74 -21.72 -6.82
C LEU A 29 -10.34 -20.38 -7.47
N LEU A 30 -10.66 -20.19 -8.74
CA LEU A 30 -10.39 -18.94 -9.46
C LEU A 30 -11.12 -17.76 -8.82
N ASP A 31 -12.41 -17.93 -8.46
CA ASP A 31 -13.19 -16.91 -7.76
C ASP A 31 -12.60 -16.56 -6.38
N LEU A 32 -12.10 -17.56 -5.64
CA LEU A 32 -11.39 -17.32 -4.38
C LEU A 32 -10.09 -16.54 -4.58
N LEU A 33 -9.30 -16.85 -5.61
CA LEU A 33 -8.08 -16.12 -5.96
C LEU A 33 -8.40 -14.68 -6.38
N ARG A 34 -9.41 -14.46 -7.23
CA ARG A 34 -9.88 -13.11 -7.63
C ARG A 34 -10.22 -12.27 -6.40
N ARG A 35 -11.01 -12.81 -5.47
CA ARG A 35 -11.37 -12.11 -4.21
C ARG A 35 -10.16 -11.84 -3.31
N GLY A 36 -9.26 -12.81 -3.17
CA GLY A 36 -8.03 -12.67 -2.39
C GLY A 36 -7.13 -11.57 -2.95
N LEU A 37 -6.99 -11.53 -4.28
CA LEU A 37 -6.21 -10.50 -4.97
C LEU A 37 -6.84 -9.11 -4.79
N VAL A 38 -8.15 -8.95 -5.01
CA VAL A 38 -8.84 -7.67 -4.76
C VAL A 38 -8.56 -7.16 -3.35
N ARG A 39 -8.70 -8.01 -2.33
CA ARG A 39 -8.48 -7.62 -0.92
C ARG A 39 -7.02 -7.25 -0.65
N SER A 40 -6.07 -7.99 -1.21
CA SER A 40 -4.64 -7.68 -1.11
C SER A 40 -4.30 -6.34 -1.78
N THR A 41 -4.85 -6.09 -2.97
CA THR A 41 -4.65 -4.83 -3.67
C THR A 41 -5.21 -3.63 -2.90
N LEU A 42 -6.37 -3.79 -2.26
CA LEU A 42 -7.00 -2.76 -1.44
C LEU A 42 -6.18 -2.47 -0.17
N ALA A 43 -5.59 -3.50 0.44
CA ALA A 43 -4.74 -3.33 1.62
C ALA A 43 -3.40 -2.64 1.31
N ALA A 44 -2.95 -2.66 0.05
CA ALA A 44 -1.72 -2.03 -0.41
C ALA A 44 -1.90 -0.56 -0.87
N GLU A 45 -3.14 -0.05 -0.91
CA GLU A 45 -3.45 1.30 -1.40
C GLU A 45 -2.86 2.41 -0.52
N GLY A 46 -2.43 3.50 -1.17
CA GLY A 46 -2.00 4.73 -0.51
C GLY A 46 -0.50 4.84 -0.24
N THR A 47 0.29 3.89 -0.74
CA THR A 47 1.77 3.91 -0.62
C THR A 47 2.42 4.70 -1.76
N ASP A 48 1.92 4.55 -2.98
CA ASP A 48 2.41 5.26 -4.17
C ASP A 48 1.36 5.28 -5.29
N ARG A 49 1.16 6.46 -5.90
CA ARG A 49 0.10 6.67 -6.91
C ARG A 49 0.23 5.79 -8.14
N ALA A 50 1.44 5.44 -8.57
CA ALA A 50 1.65 4.60 -9.74
C ALA A 50 1.28 3.14 -9.44
N VAL A 51 1.59 2.68 -8.23
CA VAL A 51 1.17 1.36 -7.73
C VAL A 51 -0.35 1.31 -7.58
N ASP A 52 -0.96 2.32 -6.98
CA ASP A 52 -2.42 2.42 -6.80
C ASP A 52 -3.15 2.34 -8.15
N GLN A 53 -2.65 3.03 -9.17
CA GLN A 53 -3.23 3.01 -10.51
C GLN A 53 -3.13 1.62 -11.17
N CYS A 54 -1.96 0.97 -11.07
CA CYS A 54 -1.79 -0.39 -11.60
C CYS A 54 -2.67 -1.41 -10.88
N MET A 55 -2.82 -1.27 -9.55
CA MET A 55 -3.70 -2.10 -8.73
C MET A 55 -5.19 -1.91 -9.07
N LYS A 56 -5.59 -0.68 -9.41
CA LYS A 56 -6.93 -0.39 -9.91
C LYS A 56 -7.19 -1.08 -11.25
N GLU A 57 -6.28 -0.92 -12.22
CA GLU A 57 -6.36 -1.59 -13.52
C GLU A 57 -6.43 -3.12 -13.38
N MET A 58 -5.62 -3.68 -12.48
CA MET A 58 -5.63 -5.10 -12.13
C MET A 58 -7.01 -5.57 -11.65
N ARG A 59 -7.64 -4.81 -10.73
CA ARG A 59 -8.99 -5.12 -10.23
C ARG A 59 -10.07 -5.07 -11.30
N ASP A 60 -9.92 -4.20 -12.29
CA ASP A 60 -10.88 -4.10 -13.38
C ASP A 60 -10.73 -5.29 -14.34
N VAL A 61 -9.50 -5.72 -14.62
CA VAL A 61 -9.22 -6.91 -15.46
C VAL A 61 -9.70 -8.21 -14.83
N ILE A 62 -9.52 -8.42 -13.53
CA ILE A 62 -9.95 -9.68 -12.90
C ILE A 62 -11.47 -9.85 -12.78
N ARG A 63 -12.25 -8.83 -13.17
CA ARG A 63 -13.72 -8.91 -13.24
C ARG A 63 -14.22 -9.44 -14.60
N THR A 64 -13.37 -9.49 -15.63
CA THR A 64 -13.72 -10.02 -16.95
C THR A 64 -13.35 -11.49 -17.05
N ASP A 65 -13.99 -12.27 -17.94
CA ASP A 65 -13.66 -13.70 -18.08
C ASP A 65 -12.46 -13.97 -19.00
N ASP A 66 -12.15 -13.07 -19.92
CA ASP A 66 -10.95 -13.12 -20.75
C ASP A 66 -9.91 -12.15 -20.20
N MET A 67 -9.02 -12.65 -19.33
CA MET A 67 -8.08 -11.84 -18.55
C MET A 67 -6.62 -12.18 -18.79
N ASP A 68 -6.31 -13.30 -19.44
CA ASP A 68 -4.93 -13.82 -19.51
C ASP A 68 -3.97 -12.84 -20.19
N ALA A 69 -4.36 -12.31 -21.35
CA ALA A 69 -3.55 -11.34 -22.09
C ALA A 69 -3.43 -10.00 -21.35
N ALA A 70 -4.53 -9.54 -20.73
CA ALA A 70 -4.56 -8.28 -20.00
C ALA A 70 -3.73 -8.35 -18.71
N LEU A 71 -3.80 -9.47 -17.97
CA LEU A 71 -2.96 -9.75 -16.81
C LEU A 71 -1.48 -9.85 -17.20
N ALA A 72 -1.16 -10.57 -18.28
CA ALA A 72 0.21 -10.69 -18.77
C ALA A 72 0.83 -9.32 -19.12
N ALA A 73 0.03 -8.37 -19.60
CA ALA A 73 0.48 -7.00 -19.86
C ALA A 73 0.56 -6.14 -18.60
N LEU A 74 -0.33 -6.35 -17.62
CA LEU A 74 -0.39 -5.55 -16.39
C LEU A 74 0.66 -5.95 -15.35
N LEU A 75 0.98 -7.24 -15.24
CA LEU A 75 1.87 -7.75 -14.21
C LEU A 75 3.27 -7.10 -14.25
N PRO A 76 3.96 -6.99 -15.41
CA PRO A 76 5.27 -6.33 -15.47
C PRO A 76 5.21 -4.84 -15.14
N ARG A 77 4.09 -4.17 -15.46
CA ARG A 77 3.89 -2.75 -15.14
C ARG A 77 3.75 -2.55 -13.63
N LEU A 78 2.98 -3.42 -12.97
CA LEU A 78 2.80 -3.40 -11.52
C LEU A 78 4.13 -3.69 -10.81
N GLU A 79 4.88 -4.70 -11.26
CA GLU A 79 6.21 -5.03 -10.72
C GLU A 79 7.16 -3.83 -10.81
N LYS A 80 7.22 -3.18 -11.98
CA LYS A 80 8.04 -1.98 -12.15
C LYS A 80 7.60 -0.84 -11.24
N ALA A 81 6.30 -0.56 -11.18
CA ALA A 81 5.77 0.51 -10.32
C ALA A 81 6.08 0.26 -8.84
N ALA A 82 5.99 -0.99 -8.38
CA ALA A 82 6.32 -1.39 -7.02
C ALA A 82 7.81 -1.21 -6.72
N LEU A 83 8.70 -1.67 -7.59
CA LEU A 83 10.15 -1.48 -7.45
C LEU A 83 10.52 0.01 -7.41
N ASP A 84 9.96 0.81 -8.33
CA ASP A 84 10.21 2.24 -8.37
C ASP A 84 9.67 2.95 -7.10
N SER A 85 8.54 2.48 -6.55
CA SER A 85 7.98 2.98 -5.28
C SER A 85 8.89 2.67 -4.09
N GLU A 86 9.41 1.45 -3.99
CA GLU A 86 10.33 1.06 -2.93
C GLU A 86 11.63 1.87 -2.99
N GLN A 87 12.20 2.05 -4.19
CA GLN A 87 13.37 2.90 -4.36
C GLN A 87 13.11 4.34 -3.90
N ARG A 88 11.96 4.91 -4.26
CA ARG A 88 11.57 6.25 -3.78
C ARG A 88 11.40 6.29 -2.27
N ARG A 89 10.82 5.24 -1.67
CA ARG A 89 10.63 5.13 -0.23
C ARG A 89 11.97 5.10 0.49
N GLU A 90 12.92 4.31 0.02
CA GLU A 90 14.29 4.23 0.55
C GLU A 90 15.00 5.58 0.47
N THR A 91 15.00 6.23 -0.69
CA THR A 91 15.60 7.57 -0.84
C THR A 91 14.96 8.60 0.08
N ARG A 92 13.63 8.58 0.27
CA ARG A 92 12.96 9.46 1.25
C ARG A 92 13.43 9.20 2.68
N VAL A 93 13.54 7.93 3.07
CA VAL A 93 14.00 7.55 4.42
C VAL A 93 15.44 8.00 4.64
N GLU A 94 16.33 7.81 3.66
CA GLU A 94 17.71 8.29 3.73
C GLU A 94 17.77 9.81 3.87
N GLN A 95 17.05 10.54 3.03
CA GLN A 95 17.01 12.01 3.09
C GLN A 95 16.48 12.52 4.43
N ILE A 96 15.42 11.91 4.96
CA ILE A 96 14.86 12.26 6.27
C ILE A 96 15.87 11.96 7.37
N SER A 97 16.54 10.79 7.34
CA SER A 97 17.57 10.42 8.30
C SER A 97 18.73 11.41 8.30
N THR A 98 19.22 11.78 7.11
CA THR A 98 20.27 12.78 6.96
C THR A 98 19.83 14.14 7.50
N ALA A 99 18.62 14.59 7.17
CA ALA A 99 18.08 15.87 7.63
C ALA A 99 17.90 15.91 9.16
N LEU A 100 17.36 14.84 9.75
CA LEU A 100 17.22 14.70 11.21
C LEU A 100 18.58 14.69 11.90
N THR A 101 19.56 13.95 11.35
CA THR A 101 20.92 13.92 11.88
C THR A 101 21.54 15.32 11.84
N ALA A 102 21.42 16.03 10.73
CA ALA A 102 21.91 17.40 10.60
C ALA A 102 21.24 18.36 11.59
N LEU A 103 19.91 18.26 11.78
CA LEU A 103 19.17 19.04 12.77
C LEU A 103 19.66 18.76 14.20
N VAL A 104 19.86 17.49 14.55
CA VAL A 104 20.41 17.10 15.86
C VAL A 104 21.80 17.69 16.07
N THR A 105 22.68 17.61 15.07
CA THR A 105 24.02 18.22 15.15
C THR A 105 23.94 19.73 15.33
N GLN A 106 23.09 20.41 14.56
CA GLN A 106 22.88 21.86 14.68
C GLN A 106 22.41 22.24 16.10
N LEU A 107 21.45 21.47 16.64
CA LEU A 107 20.95 21.69 18.00
C LEU A 107 22.02 21.46 19.08
N GLN A 108 22.92 20.50 18.89
CA GLN A 108 24.05 20.25 19.80
C GLN A 108 25.12 21.34 19.73
N THR A 109 25.30 21.98 18.57
CA THR A 109 26.27 23.07 18.39
C THR A 109 25.78 24.44 18.87
N LEU A 110 24.50 24.57 19.23
CA LEU A 110 23.98 25.81 19.80
C LEU A 110 24.69 26.10 21.14
N PRO A 111 25.30 27.29 21.30
CA PRO A 111 25.91 27.68 22.56
C PRO A 111 24.87 27.66 23.69
N LEU A 112 25.21 27.04 24.83
CA LEU A 112 24.37 27.03 26.04
C LEU A 112 23.94 28.45 26.48
N GLU A 113 24.77 29.45 26.19
CA GLU A 113 24.53 30.89 26.39
C GLU A 113 23.32 31.43 25.60
N LEU A 114 23.02 30.89 24.41
CA LEU A 114 21.88 31.30 23.59
C LEU A 114 20.57 30.67 24.08
N LEU A 115 20.63 29.44 24.58
CA LEU A 115 19.47 28.74 25.16
C LEU A 115 19.06 29.36 26.50
N SER A 116 20.02 29.75 27.34
CA SER A 116 19.72 30.47 28.58
C SER A 116 19.05 31.81 28.30
N ASN A 117 19.55 32.58 27.33
CA ASN A 117 18.98 33.87 26.93
C ASN A 117 17.58 33.74 26.31
N LEU A 118 17.34 32.75 25.45
CA LEU A 118 16.01 32.51 24.85
C LEU A 118 14.97 32.03 25.87
N VAL A 119 15.36 31.15 26.79
CA VAL A 119 14.48 30.72 27.89
C VAL A 119 14.22 31.89 28.84
N TYR A 120 15.24 32.68 29.15
CA TYR A 120 15.11 33.88 29.99
C TYR A 120 14.19 34.93 29.35
N GLU A 121 14.35 35.25 28.06
CA GLU A 121 13.47 36.18 27.34
C GLU A 121 12.04 35.68 27.19
N SER A 122 11.85 34.38 26.99
CA SER A 122 10.52 33.74 26.93
C SER A 122 9.78 33.88 28.27
N VAL A 123 10.46 33.61 29.38
CA VAL A 123 9.94 33.78 30.73
C VAL A 123 9.69 35.26 31.04
N ARG A 124 10.56 36.17 30.60
CA ARG A 124 10.39 37.62 30.74
C ARG A 124 9.16 38.14 29.97
N ARG A 125 8.97 37.73 28.71
CA ARG A 125 7.78 38.12 27.92
C ARG A 125 6.49 37.63 28.56
N HIS A 126 6.47 36.42 29.11
CA HIS A 126 5.29 35.88 29.79
C HIS A 126 4.95 36.62 31.10
N SER A 127 5.95 37.14 31.81
CA SER A 127 5.75 37.90 33.04
C SER A 127 5.21 39.32 32.78
N TYR A 128 5.60 39.97 31.68
CA TYR A 128 5.00 41.25 31.27
C TYR A 128 3.56 41.15 30.76
N LEU A 129 3.13 39.98 30.28
CA LEU A 129 1.76 39.75 29.81
C LEU A 129 0.78 39.39 30.94
N THR A 130 1.28 38.93 32.09
CA THR A 130 0.47 38.48 33.23
C THR A 130 0.41 39.49 34.39
N HIS A 131 1.28 40.50 34.42
CA HIS A 131 1.22 41.56 35.43
C HIS A 131 1.46 42.95 34.80
N PRO A 132 0.41 43.67 34.34
CA PRO A 132 0.56 45.05 33.91
C PRO A 132 0.92 45.93 35.11
N ALA A 133 1.95 46.76 34.95
CA ALA A 133 2.41 47.70 35.97
C ALA A 133 1.24 48.57 36.49
N PRO A 134 1.16 48.85 37.80
CA PRO A 134 0.10 49.69 38.34
C PRO A 134 0.22 51.10 37.75
N VAL A 135 -0.84 51.52 37.06
CA VAL A 135 -1.00 52.87 36.52
C VAL A 135 -0.92 53.86 37.69
N PRO A 136 0.01 54.83 37.69
CA PRO A 136 0.06 55.84 38.73
C PRO A 136 -1.21 56.69 38.63
N ARG A 137 -2.00 56.71 39.70
CA ARG A 137 -3.18 57.58 39.80
C ARG A 137 -2.73 59.04 40.00
N PRO A 138 -3.43 60.00 39.38
CA PRO A 138 -3.11 61.43 39.44
C PRO A 138 -3.32 62.02 40.84
#